data_AF-A0A6J7J347-F1
#
_entry.id   AF-A0A6J7J347-F1
#
_cell.length_a   1.000
_cell.length_b   1.000
_cell.length_c   1.000
_cell.angle_alpha   90.00
_cell.angle_beta   90.00
_cell.angle_gamma   90.00
#
_symmetry.space_group_name_H-M   'P 1'
#
loop_
_entity.id
_entity.type
_entity.pdbx_description
1 polymer ?
#
loop_
_entity_poly.entity_id
_entity_poly.type
_entity_poly.pdbx_seq_one_letter_code
_entity_poly.pdbx_strand_id
1 'polypeptide(L)'
;MLRRATTLCTLALGIAAVAPAGAWAASVNGAASPETGAGAVQPKTPTAKRNAGAKKKVAKQKVARPKVVKPVAPPVKRSVIAQGQGVVGGQAFGEENLATTPTVPGDVAVLLPTGLAAAPENAPIEVQRAIWAANRIVGKPYIYGGGHRRFEDRGYDCSGTVSYALHGGDLIDTPMDSSDYMRWGLRGRGAWITVYTNPGHAFVVIAGLRLDTSAAGDPEGGKGPRWRPTLRSTSGYRARHLGNL
;
A
#
# COMPACT_ATOMS: atom_id res chain seq x y z
N MET A 1 3.37 76.38 37.01
CA MET A 1 4.44 75.89 37.90
C MET A 1 4.32 74.36 37.90
N LEU A 2 5.30 73.50 37.63
CA LEU A 2 6.73 73.59 37.39
C LEU A 2 7.18 72.25 36.71
N ARG A 3 7.79 72.35 35.52
CA ARG A 3 8.98 71.65 34.96
C ARG A 3 9.11 70.11 35.07
N ARG A 4 9.14 69.36 33.95
CA ARG A 4 10.24 69.03 32.98
C ARG A 4 11.00 67.73 33.33
N ALA A 5 11.06 66.80 32.37
CA ALA A 5 12.32 66.19 31.93
C ALA A 5 12.16 65.57 30.54
N THR A 6 12.94 66.12 29.61
CA THR A 6 13.13 65.73 28.20
C THR A 6 14.42 64.93 28.13
N THR A 7 14.54 63.89 27.29
CA THR A 7 15.77 63.61 26.52
C THR A 7 15.43 62.68 25.35
N LEU A 8 15.51 63.26 24.13
CA LEU A 8 15.64 62.54 22.87
C LEU A 8 17.08 62.01 22.74
N CYS A 9 17.25 60.86 22.11
CA CYS A 9 18.53 60.45 21.51
C CYS A 9 18.36 60.29 20.00
N THR A 10 19.43 60.64 19.30
CA THR A 10 19.58 61.17 17.95
C THR A 10 19.49 60.17 16.79
N LEU A 11 19.04 60.68 15.63
CA LEU A 11 19.27 60.16 14.28
C LEU A 11 20.78 60.00 13.98
N ALA A 12 21.12 58.98 13.19
CA ALA A 12 22.29 59.02 12.30
C ALA A 12 21.94 58.40 10.93
N LEU A 13 21.99 59.25 9.90
CA LEU A 13 22.02 58.93 8.47
C LEU A 13 23.41 58.39 8.10
N GLY A 14 23.46 57.40 7.20
CA GLY A 14 24.72 56.83 6.68
C GLY A 14 24.59 56.28 5.26
N ILE A 15 24.69 57.21 4.30
CA ILE A 15 25.27 57.20 2.94
C ILE A 15 25.52 55.85 2.21
N ALA A 16 25.10 55.84 0.95
CA ALA A 16 25.29 54.82 -0.09
C ALA A 16 26.74 54.64 -0.58
N ALA A 17 27.05 53.45 -1.11
CA ALA A 17 28.12 53.25 -2.08
C ALA A 17 27.70 52.23 -3.15
N VAL A 18 27.94 52.59 -4.40
CA VAL A 18 27.63 51.90 -5.65
C VAL A 18 28.94 51.46 -6.33
N ALA A 19 28.87 50.28 -7.00
CA ALA A 19 29.70 49.79 -8.12
C ALA A 19 31.14 49.27 -7.82
N PRO A 20 31.75 48.43 -8.69
CA PRO A 20 31.36 48.12 -10.08
C PRO A 20 31.27 46.64 -10.50
N ALA A 21 30.70 46.49 -11.69
CA ALA A 21 30.75 45.31 -12.55
C ALA A 21 32.19 44.92 -12.92
N GLY A 22 32.43 43.61 -13.02
CA GLY A 22 33.64 43.03 -13.60
C GLY A 22 33.26 41.79 -14.40
N ALA A 23 33.24 41.94 -15.71
CA ALA A 23 33.10 40.88 -16.68
C ALA A 23 34.39 40.07 -16.78
N TRP A 24 34.29 38.74 -16.92
CA TRP A 24 35.23 37.95 -17.72
C TRP A 24 34.45 37.01 -18.63
N ALA A 25 34.80 37.08 -19.91
CA ALA A 25 34.18 36.38 -21.00
C ALA A 25 34.87 35.03 -21.28
N ALA A 26 34.05 34.10 -21.78
CA ALA A 26 34.29 33.17 -22.89
C ALA A 26 35.62 32.41 -23.04
N SER A 27 35.51 31.07 -23.03
CA SER A 27 36.11 30.10 -24.00
C SER A 27 35.99 28.69 -23.41
N VAL A 28 35.67 27.59 -24.10
CA VAL A 28 35.33 27.29 -25.49
C VAL A 28 34.59 25.94 -25.49
N ASN A 29 33.79 25.74 -26.53
CA ASN A 29 33.10 24.50 -26.89
C ASN A 29 33.98 23.25 -26.94
N GLY A 30 33.40 22.10 -26.61
CA GLY A 30 33.92 20.82 -27.10
C GLY A 30 33.47 19.58 -26.31
N ALA A 31 32.22 19.15 -26.48
CA ALA A 31 31.88 17.73 -26.40
C ALA A 31 30.56 17.47 -27.13
N ALA A 32 30.69 17.12 -28.40
CA ALA A 32 29.64 16.58 -29.22
C ALA A 32 29.16 15.21 -28.70
N SER A 33 27.89 14.92 -28.96
CA SER A 33 27.31 13.59 -28.94
C SER A 33 28.17 12.56 -29.68
N PRO A 34 27.93 11.26 -29.44
CA PRO A 34 27.23 10.56 -30.50
C PRO A 34 26.06 9.72 -30.00
N GLU A 35 24.94 9.87 -30.70
CA GLU A 35 24.03 8.76 -30.92
C GLU A 35 24.69 7.77 -31.90
N THR A 36 24.52 6.47 -31.62
CA THR A 36 24.33 5.32 -32.54
C THR A 36 25.07 4.09 -32.01
N GLY A 37 24.32 3.01 -31.80
CA GLY A 37 24.89 1.70 -31.45
C GLY A 37 24.00 0.86 -30.55
N ALA A 38 22.78 0.55 -31.00
CA ALA A 38 21.97 -0.51 -30.41
C ALA A 38 22.66 -1.86 -30.61
N GLY A 39 23.48 -2.27 -29.63
CA GLY A 39 24.04 -3.61 -29.51
C GLY A 39 23.15 -4.45 -28.60
N ALA A 40 22.34 -5.32 -29.20
CA ALA A 40 21.56 -6.31 -28.47
C ALA A 40 22.48 -7.29 -27.71
N VAL A 41 22.49 -7.21 -26.38
CA VAL A 41 23.09 -8.26 -25.53
C VAL A 41 21.97 -9.18 -25.04
N GLN A 42 21.87 -10.32 -25.71
CA GLN A 42 21.02 -11.45 -25.29
C GLN A 42 21.57 -12.04 -23.98
N PRO A 43 20.73 -12.40 -22.99
CA PRO A 43 21.17 -13.25 -21.90
C PRO A 43 21.35 -14.70 -22.41
N LYS A 44 22.57 -15.22 -22.26
CA LYS A 44 22.92 -16.61 -22.59
C LYS A 44 22.15 -17.58 -21.69
N THR A 45 21.50 -18.54 -22.33
CA THR A 45 20.80 -19.69 -21.75
C THR A 45 21.80 -20.61 -21.03
N PRO A 46 21.51 -21.18 -19.84
CA PRO A 46 22.23 -22.33 -19.35
C PRO A 46 21.70 -23.60 -20.01
N THR A 47 22.56 -24.28 -20.76
CA THR A 47 22.31 -25.56 -21.42
C THR A 47 22.20 -26.68 -20.37
N ALA A 48 20.98 -27.14 -20.07
CA ALA A 48 20.77 -28.36 -19.30
C ALA A 48 20.75 -29.58 -20.24
N LYS A 49 21.72 -30.48 -20.04
CA LYS A 49 21.86 -31.75 -20.76
C LYS A 49 20.60 -32.62 -20.56
N ARG A 50 20.04 -33.12 -21.67
CA ARG A 50 19.01 -34.15 -21.69
C ARG A 50 19.60 -35.48 -21.21
N ASN A 51 19.07 -36.03 -20.14
CA ASN A 51 19.16 -37.46 -19.85
C ASN A 51 17.83 -38.12 -20.23
N ALA A 52 17.93 -39.06 -21.17
CA ALA A 52 16.86 -39.97 -21.55
C ALA A 52 16.73 -41.08 -20.49
N GLY A 53 15.51 -41.46 -20.11
CA GLY A 53 15.29 -42.66 -19.31
C GLY A 53 13.87 -42.82 -18.75
N ALA A 54 13.26 -43.94 -19.13
CA ALA A 54 12.09 -44.60 -18.50
C ALA A 54 10.68 -43.99 -18.73
N LYS A 55 10.03 -44.48 -19.79
CA LYS A 55 8.56 -44.52 -19.91
C LYS A 55 8.01 -45.52 -18.88
N LYS A 56 7.20 -45.05 -17.91
CA LYS A 56 6.26 -45.92 -17.18
C LYS A 56 4.84 -45.66 -17.68
N LYS A 57 4.18 -46.74 -18.12
CA LYS A 57 2.77 -46.75 -18.53
C LYS A 57 1.89 -46.40 -17.33
N VAL A 58 1.08 -45.35 -17.44
CA VAL A 58 -0.03 -45.10 -16.51
C VAL A 58 -1.27 -45.78 -17.07
N ALA A 59 -1.79 -46.74 -16.30
CA ALA A 59 -3.02 -47.45 -16.58
C ALA A 59 -4.21 -46.48 -16.59
N LYS A 60 -5.12 -46.64 -17.56
CA LYS A 60 -6.37 -45.90 -17.65
C LYS A 60 -7.28 -46.33 -16.50
N GLN A 61 -7.39 -45.51 -15.46
CA GLN A 61 -8.40 -45.69 -14.43
C GLN A 61 -9.70 -45.03 -14.89
N LYS A 62 -10.70 -45.86 -15.17
CA LYS A 62 -12.05 -45.46 -15.58
C LYS A 62 -12.79 -44.96 -14.33
N VAL A 63 -12.78 -43.64 -14.10
CA VAL A 63 -13.55 -43.03 -13.01
C VAL A 63 -15.02 -42.91 -13.46
N ALA A 64 -15.91 -43.56 -12.72
CA ALA A 64 -17.35 -43.50 -12.93
C ALA A 64 -17.90 -42.09 -12.64
N ARG A 65 -18.86 -41.64 -13.45
CA ARG A 65 -19.60 -40.38 -13.24
C ARG A 65 -20.40 -40.47 -11.93
N PRO A 66 -20.30 -39.51 -11.00
CA PRO A 66 -21.24 -39.45 -9.89
C PRO A 66 -22.62 -39.01 -10.41
N LYS A 67 -23.68 -39.68 -9.94
CA LYS A 67 -25.08 -39.30 -10.20
C LYS A 67 -25.33 -37.90 -9.61
N VAL A 68 -25.88 -37.02 -10.43
CA VAL A 68 -26.41 -35.72 -10.01
C VAL A 68 -27.57 -35.95 -9.06
N VAL A 69 -27.35 -35.70 -7.77
CA VAL A 69 -28.42 -35.57 -6.78
C VAL A 69 -28.82 -34.10 -6.75
N LYS A 70 -30.11 -33.84 -6.97
CA LYS A 70 -30.68 -32.48 -6.95
C LYS A 70 -30.48 -31.86 -5.54
N PRO A 71 -30.00 -30.62 -5.41
CA PRO A 71 -29.99 -29.95 -4.11
C PRO A 71 -31.43 -29.62 -3.68
N VAL A 72 -31.86 -30.16 -2.54
CA VAL A 72 -33.03 -29.65 -1.81
C VAL A 72 -32.55 -28.46 -0.97
N ALA A 73 -33.07 -27.28 -1.28
CA ALA A 73 -32.80 -26.06 -0.53
C ALA A 73 -33.46 -26.12 0.86
N PRO A 74 -32.77 -25.73 1.96
CA PRO A 74 -33.44 -25.51 3.24
C PRO A 74 -34.33 -24.25 3.17
N PRO A 75 -35.45 -24.19 3.94
CA PRO A 75 -36.37 -23.07 3.89
C PRO A 75 -35.71 -21.81 4.47
N VAL A 76 -35.40 -20.84 3.61
CA VAL A 76 -35.00 -19.50 4.01
C VAL A 76 -36.25 -18.79 4.54
N LYS A 77 -36.25 -18.47 5.84
CA LYS A 77 -37.26 -17.56 6.39
C LYS A 77 -37.08 -16.20 5.71
N ARG A 78 -38.10 -15.77 4.95
CA ARG A 78 -38.21 -14.42 4.41
C ARG A 78 -38.31 -13.44 5.57
N SER A 79 -37.22 -12.76 5.88
CA SER A 79 -37.26 -11.53 6.67
C SER A 79 -37.69 -10.40 5.73
N VAL A 80 -38.74 -9.71 6.13
CA VAL A 80 -39.49 -8.71 5.37
C VAL A 80 -38.58 -7.58 4.87
N ILE A 81 -38.75 -7.23 3.60
CA ILE A 81 -38.24 -5.99 3.01
C ILE A 81 -39.02 -4.84 3.68
N ALA A 82 -38.41 -4.12 4.60
CA ALA A 82 -38.93 -2.83 5.04
C ALA A 82 -38.54 -1.79 3.98
N GLN A 83 -39.45 -1.52 3.04
CA GLN A 83 -39.38 -0.30 2.25
C GLN A 83 -39.90 0.88 3.08
N GLY A 84 -39.11 1.95 3.09
CA GLY A 84 -39.61 3.32 3.18
C GLY A 84 -39.57 3.97 4.56
N GLN A 85 -38.46 4.64 4.86
CA GLN A 85 -38.51 5.98 5.47
C GLN A 85 -37.39 6.83 4.85
N GLY A 86 -37.77 7.92 4.20
CA GLY A 86 -36.84 8.95 3.77
C GLY A 86 -36.17 9.55 5.00
N VAL A 87 -34.85 9.46 5.06
CA VAL A 87 -34.05 10.08 6.13
C VAL A 87 -33.50 11.38 5.58
N VAL A 88 -34.27 12.44 5.71
CA VAL A 88 -33.74 13.81 5.73
C VAL A 88 -33.39 14.07 7.19
N GLY A 89 -32.10 13.97 7.55
CA GLY A 89 -31.65 14.21 8.91
C GLY A 89 -30.16 13.93 9.05
N GLY A 90 -29.37 14.96 9.34
CA GLY A 90 -27.92 14.87 9.48
C GLY A 90 -27.49 13.81 10.48
N GLN A 91 -26.45 13.07 10.13
CA GLN A 91 -25.79 12.12 11.01
C GLN A 91 -25.20 12.88 12.21
N ALA A 92 -25.32 12.33 13.41
CA ALA A 92 -24.66 12.87 14.59
C ALA A 92 -23.14 12.86 14.39
N PHE A 93 -22.45 13.91 14.84
CA PHE A 93 -20.98 13.92 14.89
C PHE A 93 -20.52 12.76 15.79
N GLY A 94 -19.95 11.71 15.20
CA GLY A 94 -19.34 10.59 15.92
C GLY A 94 -19.85 9.19 15.57
N GLU A 95 -20.88 9.04 14.73
CA GLU A 95 -21.31 7.71 14.26
C GLU A 95 -20.55 7.33 12.98
N GLU A 96 -19.87 6.18 13.01
CA GLU A 96 -19.08 5.68 11.89
C GLU A 96 -19.98 5.39 10.68
N ASN A 97 -19.77 6.11 9.59
CA ASN A 97 -20.49 5.86 8.35
C ASN A 97 -20.00 4.52 7.77
N LEU A 98 -20.90 3.53 7.69
CA LEU A 98 -20.61 2.20 7.12
C LEU A 98 -20.09 2.26 5.67
N ALA A 99 -20.34 3.37 4.95
CA ALA A 99 -19.73 3.62 3.64
C ALA A 99 -18.21 3.88 3.72
N THR A 100 -17.72 4.34 4.88
CA THR A 100 -16.30 4.62 5.18
C THR A 100 -15.63 3.57 6.07
N THR A 101 -16.40 2.79 6.84
CA THR A 101 -15.90 1.74 7.75
C THR A 101 -16.65 0.41 7.54
N PRO A 102 -16.55 -0.19 6.35
CA PRO A 102 -17.24 -1.45 6.08
C PRO A 102 -16.72 -2.57 7.00
N THR A 103 -17.64 -3.39 7.53
CA THR A 103 -17.34 -4.57 8.35
C THR A 103 -17.96 -5.85 7.80
N VAL A 104 -17.47 -7.00 8.28
CA VAL A 104 -17.99 -8.34 7.98
C VAL A 104 -17.89 -9.24 9.23
N PRO A 105 -18.85 -10.13 9.50
CA PRO A 105 -18.75 -11.08 10.61
C PRO A 105 -17.54 -12.02 10.48
N GLY A 106 -16.96 -12.39 11.62
CA GLY A 106 -15.86 -13.36 11.72
C GLY A 106 -14.47 -12.73 11.80
N ASP A 107 -13.45 -13.50 11.41
CA ASP A 107 -12.03 -13.17 11.63
C ASP A 107 -11.27 -12.85 10.32
N VAL A 108 -11.95 -12.83 9.17
CA VAL A 108 -11.31 -12.69 7.85
C VAL A 108 -11.92 -11.53 7.08
N ALA A 109 -11.06 -10.66 6.57
CA ALA A 109 -11.47 -9.51 5.78
C ALA A 109 -12.00 -9.97 4.41
N VAL A 110 -12.99 -9.23 3.89
CA VAL A 110 -13.61 -9.54 2.60
C VAL A 110 -13.36 -8.41 1.61
N LEU A 111 -12.89 -8.77 0.41
CA LEU A 111 -12.81 -7.86 -0.72
C LEU A 111 -14.20 -7.62 -1.30
N LEU A 112 -14.66 -6.38 -1.24
CA LEU A 112 -15.95 -5.96 -1.78
C LEU A 112 -15.88 -5.74 -3.29
N PRO A 113 -17.03 -5.80 -4.01
CA PRO A 113 -17.08 -5.50 -5.45
C PRO A 113 -16.59 -4.08 -5.82
N THR A 114 -16.54 -3.16 -4.86
CA THR A 114 -16.00 -1.80 -5.02
C THR A 114 -14.47 -1.75 -5.06
N GLY A 115 -13.79 -2.86 -4.77
CA GLY A 115 -12.33 -2.92 -4.60
C GLY A 115 -11.84 -2.51 -3.21
N LEU A 116 -12.75 -2.14 -2.30
CA LEU A 116 -12.46 -1.86 -0.90
C LEU A 116 -12.54 -3.14 -0.05
N ALA A 117 -11.89 -3.14 1.10
CA ALA A 117 -11.95 -4.25 2.04
C ALA A 117 -12.92 -3.95 3.19
N ALA A 118 -13.77 -4.92 3.53
CA ALA A 118 -14.54 -4.93 4.76
C ALA A 118 -13.73 -5.59 5.89
N ALA A 119 -13.63 -4.90 7.03
CA ALA A 119 -12.88 -5.36 8.19
C ALA A 119 -13.65 -6.44 8.97
N PRO A 120 -13.00 -7.48 9.51
CA PRO A 120 -13.67 -8.47 10.34
C PRO A 120 -14.09 -7.85 11.69
N GLU A 121 -15.33 -8.10 12.11
CA GLU A 121 -15.87 -7.59 13.38
C GLU A 121 -15.10 -8.09 14.62
N ASN A 122 -14.53 -9.30 14.55
CA ASN A 122 -13.75 -9.89 15.64
C ASN A 122 -12.30 -9.41 15.67
N ALA A 123 -11.85 -8.65 14.67
CA ALA A 123 -10.49 -8.17 14.62
C ALA A 123 -10.25 -7.08 15.68
N PRO A 124 -9.03 -7.00 16.27
CA PRO A 124 -8.64 -5.86 17.08
C PRO A 124 -8.88 -4.53 16.35
N ILE A 125 -9.24 -3.48 17.09
CA ILE A 125 -9.64 -2.20 16.48
C ILE A 125 -8.52 -1.61 15.62
N GLU A 126 -7.26 -1.83 15.98
CA GLU A 126 -6.07 -1.43 15.24
C GLU A 126 -6.03 -2.07 13.85
N VAL A 127 -6.43 -3.35 13.76
CA VAL A 127 -6.53 -4.10 12.50
C VAL A 127 -7.64 -3.54 11.63
N GLN A 128 -8.82 -3.29 12.23
CA GLN A 128 -9.95 -2.70 11.50
C GLN A 128 -9.60 -1.30 10.96
N ARG A 129 -9.01 -0.45 11.80
CA ARG A 129 -8.53 0.87 11.43
C ARG A 129 -7.48 0.83 10.33
N ALA A 130 -6.54 -0.12 10.38
CA ALA A 130 -5.55 -0.28 9.32
C ALA A 130 -6.20 -0.63 7.97
N ILE A 131 -7.24 -1.47 7.98
CA ILE A 131 -8.03 -1.80 6.78
C ILE A 131 -8.73 -0.54 6.24
N TRP A 132 -9.44 0.19 7.10
CA TRP A 132 -10.18 1.38 6.69
C TRP A 132 -9.26 2.52 6.24
N ALA A 133 -8.07 2.66 6.84
CA ALA A 133 -7.06 3.59 6.40
C ALA A 133 -6.56 3.22 4.99
N ALA A 134 -6.19 1.95 4.77
CA ALA A 134 -5.78 1.48 3.46
C ALA A 134 -6.86 1.73 2.38
N ASN A 135 -8.14 1.55 2.71
CA ASN A 135 -9.26 1.86 1.80
C ASN A 135 -9.21 3.29 1.24
N ARG A 136 -8.71 4.28 2.01
CA ARG A 136 -8.63 5.69 1.59
C ARG A 136 -7.61 5.93 0.46
N ILE A 137 -6.64 5.03 0.30
CA ILE A 137 -5.59 5.15 -0.73
C ILE A 137 -5.75 4.14 -1.85
N VAL A 138 -6.70 3.20 -1.76
CA VAL A 138 -7.02 2.28 -2.84
C VAL A 138 -7.34 3.05 -4.11
N GLY A 139 -6.71 2.65 -5.21
CA GLY A 139 -6.89 3.28 -6.52
C GLY A 139 -6.03 4.51 -6.78
N LYS A 140 -5.30 5.03 -5.80
CA LYS A 140 -4.30 6.09 -6.02
C LYS A 140 -3.15 5.61 -6.93
N PRO A 141 -2.44 6.52 -7.62
CA PRO A 141 -1.33 6.14 -8.48
C PRO A 141 -0.15 5.58 -7.68
N TYR A 142 0.59 4.67 -8.31
CA TYR A 142 1.92 4.30 -7.82
C TYR A 142 2.91 5.42 -8.11
N ILE A 143 3.61 5.91 -7.09
CA ILE A 143 4.68 6.90 -7.22
C ILE A 143 5.87 6.41 -6.40
N TYR A 144 7.00 6.15 -7.05
CA TYR A 144 8.23 5.75 -6.38
C TYR A 144 8.71 6.86 -5.42
N GLY A 145 8.96 6.52 -4.16
CA GLY A 145 9.27 7.47 -3.09
C GLY A 145 8.02 8.14 -2.48
N GLY A 146 6.83 7.83 -2.98
CA GLY A 146 5.57 8.40 -2.53
C GLY A 146 5.10 7.76 -1.22
N GLY A 147 4.81 8.59 -0.22
CA GLY A 147 4.43 8.12 1.12
C GLY A 147 5.61 7.70 2.01
N HIS A 148 6.87 7.84 1.57
CA HIS A 148 8.06 7.51 2.39
C HIS A 148 8.50 8.60 3.35
N ARG A 149 8.19 9.88 3.05
CA ARG A 149 8.65 11.02 3.87
C ARG A 149 7.55 11.60 4.76
N ARG A 150 6.30 11.28 4.44
CA ARG A 150 5.08 11.72 5.10
C ARG A 150 3.98 10.73 4.77
N PHE A 151 2.99 10.59 5.63
CA PHE A 151 1.88 9.68 5.38
C PHE A 151 1.02 10.15 4.20
N GLU A 152 0.64 11.42 4.14
CA GLU A 152 -0.25 11.89 3.08
C GLU A 152 0.52 12.32 1.82
N ASP A 153 0.23 11.64 0.70
CA ASP A 153 0.78 11.99 -0.61
C ASP A 153 -0.25 11.80 -1.74
N ARG A 154 0.07 12.33 -2.93
CA ARG A 154 -0.75 12.22 -4.15
C ARG A 154 -0.74 10.81 -4.75
N GLY A 155 0.25 10.01 -4.39
CA GLY A 155 0.43 8.61 -4.81
C GLY A 155 1.44 7.92 -3.91
N TYR A 156 1.42 6.59 -3.91
CA TYR A 156 2.09 5.78 -2.90
C TYR A 156 2.92 4.69 -3.56
N ASP A 157 4.14 4.46 -3.08
CA ASP A 157 4.87 3.24 -3.41
C ASP A 157 4.50 2.07 -2.51
N CYS A 158 5.21 0.96 -2.68
CA CYS A 158 4.99 -0.29 -1.96
C CYS A 158 5.00 -0.10 -0.44
N SER A 159 6.09 0.39 0.11
CA SER A 159 6.31 0.64 1.54
C SER A 159 5.56 1.86 2.08
N GLY A 160 5.35 2.91 1.28
CA GLY A 160 4.46 4.01 1.62
C GLY A 160 3.00 3.56 1.79
N THR A 161 2.55 2.63 0.95
CA THR A 161 1.22 2.01 1.08
C THR A 161 1.08 1.21 2.38
N VAL A 162 2.07 0.38 2.70
CA VAL A 162 2.09 -0.37 3.97
C VAL A 162 2.10 0.60 5.15
N SER A 163 2.93 1.65 5.07
CA SER A 163 3.05 2.65 6.13
C SER A 163 1.76 3.41 6.38
N TYR A 164 1.04 3.81 5.33
CA TYR A 164 -0.24 4.50 5.47
C TYR A 164 -1.29 3.63 6.19
N ALA A 165 -1.37 2.34 5.81
CA ALA A 165 -2.29 1.40 6.45
C ALA A 165 -1.96 1.22 7.94
N LEU A 166 -0.70 0.93 8.26
CA LEU A 166 -0.26 0.69 9.65
C LEU A 166 -0.38 1.95 10.51
N HIS A 167 -0.09 3.13 9.96
CA HIS A 167 -0.27 4.39 10.68
C HIS A 167 -1.73 4.66 11.04
N GLY A 168 -2.65 4.39 10.10
CA GLY A 168 -4.08 4.54 10.40
C GLY A 168 -4.59 3.58 11.47
N GLY A 169 -3.90 2.47 11.71
CA GLY A 169 -4.15 1.56 12.84
C GLY A 169 -3.40 1.89 14.12
N ASP A 170 -2.73 3.05 14.21
CA ASP A 170 -1.89 3.46 15.35
C ASP A 170 -0.73 2.47 15.64
N LEU A 171 -0.24 1.78 14.59
CA LEU A 171 0.80 0.74 14.72
C LEU A 171 2.22 1.26 14.46
N ILE A 172 2.33 2.40 13.78
CA ILE A 172 3.59 3.10 13.51
C ILE A 172 3.36 4.62 13.49
N ASP A 173 4.37 5.37 13.92
CA ASP A 173 4.32 6.84 13.98
C ASP A 173 5.13 7.53 12.87
N THR A 174 5.97 6.77 12.16
CA THR A 174 6.78 7.29 11.05
C THR A 174 6.69 6.36 9.84
N PRO A 175 6.64 6.89 8.60
CA PRO A 175 6.73 6.06 7.43
C PRO A 175 8.09 5.38 7.35
N MET A 176 8.11 4.16 6.83
CA MET A 176 9.32 3.36 6.66
C MET A 176 9.45 2.92 5.21
N ASP A 177 10.69 2.74 4.76
CA ASP A 177 10.96 2.06 3.49
C ASP A 177 10.93 0.52 3.64
N SER A 178 11.02 -0.18 2.51
CA SER A 178 10.99 -1.66 2.50
C SER A 178 12.15 -2.29 3.27
N SER A 179 13.34 -1.68 3.23
CA SER A 179 14.53 -2.16 3.94
C SER A 179 14.40 -1.98 5.45
N ASP A 180 13.78 -0.90 5.91
CA ASP A 180 13.47 -0.67 7.31
C ASP A 180 12.46 -1.68 7.84
N TYR A 181 11.41 -1.99 7.07
CA TYR A 181 10.46 -3.04 7.44
C TYR A 181 11.14 -4.40 7.65
N MET A 182 12.27 -4.70 7.01
CA MET A 182 12.97 -5.98 7.22
C MET A 182 13.42 -6.19 8.68
N ARG A 183 13.60 -5.09 9.43
CA ARG A 183 14.01 -5.06 10.83
C ARG A 183 12.86 -4.75 11.80
N TRP A 184 11.71 -4.31 11.29
CA TRP A 184 10.52 -3.93 12.06
C TRP A 184 9.83 -5.12 12.75
N GLY A 185 9.29 -4.92 13.95
CA GLY A 185 8.49 -5.91 14.67
C GLY A 185 9.22 -7.23 14.98
N LEU A 186 8.49 -8.33 15.09
CA LEU A 186 9.00 -9.69 15.27
C LEU A 186 9.15 -10.42 13.94
N ARG A 187 9.96 -11.48 13.91
CA ARG A 187 10.14 -12.34 12.73
C ARG A 187 9.02 -13.36 12.64
N GLY A 188 8.46 -13.54 11.46
CA GLY A 188 7.43 -14.55 11.19
C GLY A 188 6.11 -13.93 10.76
N ARG A 189 5.07 -14.77 10.70
CA ARG A 189 3.71 -14.36 10.39
C ARG A 189 3.01 -13.95 11.68
N GLY A 190 2.30 -12.83 11.65
CA GLY A 190 1.40 -12.39 12.71
C GLY A 190 0.03 -13.05 12.62
N ALA A 191 -0.79 -12.80 13.63
CA ALA A 191 -2.15 -13.34 13.72
C ALA A 191 -3.09 -12.63 12.74
N TRP A 192 -3.06 -11.30 12.69
CA TRP A 192 -3.88 -10.48 11.79
C TRP A 192 -3.03 -9.78 10.74
N ILE A 193 -1.90 -9.19 11.13
CA ILE A 193 -1.06 -8.38 10.27
C ILE A 193 0.28 -9.06 10.03
N THR A 194 0.65 -9.24 8.76
CA THR A 194 1.99 -9.65 8.36
C THR A 194 2.50 -8.78 7.24
N VAL A 195 3.57 -8.04 7.49
CA VAL A 195 4.33 -7.33 6.46
C VAL A 195 5.32 -8.31 5.81
N TYR A 196 5.26 -8.42 4.50
CA TYR A 196 6.22 -9.15 3.69
C TYR A 196 7.11 -8.16 2.97
N THR A 197 8.41 -8.24 3.22
CA THR A 197 9.34 -7.20 2.75
C THR A 197 10.71 -7.74 2.35
N ASN A 198 11.34 -7.08 1.39
CA ASN A 198 12.73 -7.23 0.99
C ASN A 198 13.27 -5.88 0.46
N PRO A 199 14.55 -5.74 0.05
CA PRO A 199 15.09 -4.45 -0.36
C PRO A 199 14.38 -3.79 -1.56
N GLY A 200 13.64 -4.56 -2.37
CA GLY A 200 12.99 -4.06 -3.57
C GLY A 200 11.49 -3.82 -3.46
N HIS A 201 10.80 -4.41 -2.47
CA HIS A 201 9.34 -4.35 -2.37
C HIS A 201 8.83 -4.66 -0.97
N ALA A 202 7.71 -4.05 -0.60
CA ALA A 202 6.95 -4.36 0.61
C ALA A 202 5.45 -4.45 0.31
N PHE A 203 4.78 -5.43 0.90
CA PHE A 203 3.32 -5.53 0.92
C PHE A 203 2.88 -6.06 2.29
N VAL A 204 1.59 -5.93 2.60
CA VAL A 204 1.04 -6.39 3.88
C VAL A 204 -0.17 -7.29 3.66
N VAL A 205 -0.29 -8.33 4.46
CA VAL A 205 -1.51 -9.12 4.61
C VAL A 205 -2.17 -8.71 5.92
N ILE A 206 -3.41 -8.24 5.85
CA ILE A 206 -4.21 -7.81 7.00
C ILE A 206 -5.50 -8.63 7.01
N ALA A 207 -5.72 -9.40 8.08
CA ALA A 207 -6.86 -10.29 8.25
C ALA A 207 -7.13 -11.19 7.03
N GLY A 208 -6.06 -11.73 6.43
CA GLY A 208 -6.14 -12.63 5.28
C GLY A 208 -6.27 -11.97 3.90
N LEU A 209 -6.30 -10.64 3.81
CA LEU A 209 -6.34 -9.92 2.55
C LEU A 209 -5.04 -9.15 2.30
N ARG A 210 -4.53 -9.18 1.06
CA ARG A 210 -3.25 -8.54 0.72
C ARG A 210 -3.49 -7.11 0.22
N LEU A 211 -2.81 -6.15 0.85
CA LEU A 211 -2.64 -4.80 0.32
C LEU A 211 -1.28 -4.71 -0.38
N ASP A 212 -1.28 -4.44 -1.68
CA ASP A 212 -0.07 -4.45 -2.52
C ASP A 212 -0.18 -3.48 -3.69
N THR A 213 0.94 -2.88 -4.06
CA THR A 213 1.06 -2.00 -5.23
C THR A 213 1.48 -2.73 -6.51
N SER A 214 2.04 -3.94 -6.38
CA SER A 214 2.37 -4.82 -7.49
C SER A 214 1.14 -5.60 -7.98
N ALA A 215 1.10 -5.90 -9.27
CA ALA A 215 0.07 -6.76 -9.86
C ALA A 215 0.37 -8.27 -9.70
N ALA A 216 1.38 -8.65 -8.91
CA ALA A 216 1.78 -10.04 -8.77
C ALA A 216 0.60 -10.89 -8.29
N GLY A 217 0.30 -11.98 -8.99
CA GLY A 217 -0.81 -12.87 -8.65
C GLY A 217 -2.21 -12.26 -8.80
N ASP A 218 -2.34 -11.11 -9.46
CA ASP A 218 -3.62 -10.46 -9.75
C ASP A 218 -3.89 -10.41 -11.26
N PRO A 219 -4.94 -11.10 -11.76
CA PRO A 219 -5.33 -11.07 -13.16
C PRO A 219 -5.67 -9.67 -13.71
N GLU A 220 -6.08 -8.73 -12.86
CA GLU A 220 -6.52 -7.39 -13.28
C GLU A 220 -5.35 -6.45 -13.64
N GLY A 221 -4.12 -6.78 -13.25
CA GLY A 221 -2.91 -6.08 -13.73
C GLY A 221 -2.69 -4.66 -13.21
N GLY A 222 -3.57 -4.11 -12.36
CA GLY A 222 -3.50 -2.71 -11.91
C GLY A 222 -2.26 -2.39 -11.04
N LYS A 223 -1.67 -1.19 -11.20
CA LYS A 223 -0.52 -0.69 -10.40
C LYS A 223 -0.93 0.35 -9.35
N GLY A 224 -0.30 0.31 -8.18
CA GLY A 224 -0.62 1.20 -7.05
C GLY A 224 -1.52 0.53 -6.00
N PRO A 225 -1.81 1.20 -4.87
CA PRO A 225 -2.42 0.59 -3.69
C PRO A 225 -3.75 -0.08 -4.03
N ARG A 226 -3.84 -1.39 -3.80
CA ARG A 226 -5.06 -2.19 -4.01
C ARG A 226 -5.10 -3.38 -3.06
N TRP A 227 -6.31 -3.75 -2.70
CA TRP A 227 -6.60 -5.03 -2.07
C TRP A 227 -6.65 -6.15 -3.10
N ARG A 228 -6.06 -7.29 -2.76
CA ARG A 228 -5.88 -8.43 -3.66
C ARG A 228 -5.97 -9.74 -2.89
N PRO A 229 -6.24 -10.86 -3.57
CA PRO A 229 -5.96 -12.18 -3.02
C PRO A 229 -4.51 -12.30 -2.57
N THR A 230 -4.27 -13.13 -1.55
CA THR A 230 -2.93 -13.45 -1.09
C THR A 230 -2.14 -14.20 -2.16
N LEU A 231 -0.82 -14.01 -2.18
CA LEU A 231 0.06 -14.75 -3.09
C LEU A 231 0.11 -16.23 -2.73
N ARG A 232 0.25 -17.08 -3.75
CA ARG A 232 0.51 -18.53 -3.58
C ARG A 232 1.89 -18.81 -2.95
N SER A 233 2.84 -17.90 -3.13
CA SER A 233 4.19 -17.98 -2.56
C SER A 233 4.69 -16.60 -2.19
N THR A 234 5.30 -16.49 -1.02
CA THR A 234 5.97 -15.29 -0.50
C THR A 234 7.49 -15.47 -0.42
N SER A 235 8.02 -16.45 -1.15
CA SER A 235 9.47 -16.69 -1.24
C SER A 235 10.21 -15.43 -1.68
N GLY A 236 11.35 -15.16 -1.05
CA GLY A 236 12.13 -13.93 -1.27
C GLY A 236 11.69 -12.74 -0.42
N TYR A 237 10.66 -12.88 0.42
CA TYR A 237 10.25 -11.87 1.39
C TYR A 237 10.50 -12.34 2.82
N ARG A 238 10.88 -11.40 3.69
CA ARG A 238 10.86 -11.58 5.14
C ARG A 238 9.46 -11.24 5.65
N ALA A 239 8.88 -12.16 6.41
CA ALA A 239 7.63 -11.92 7.13
C ALA A 239 7.92 -11.24 8.48
N ARG A 240 7.23 -10.14 8.78
CA ARG A 240 7.35 -9.34 10.00
C ARG A 240 5.98 -8.95 10.55
N HIS A 241 5.83 -8.85 11.86
CA HIS A 241 4.55 -8.54 12.52
C HIS A 241 4.70 -7.92 13.92
N LEU A 242 3.59 -7.46 14.51
CA LEU A 242 3.52 -6.93 15.88
C LEU A 242 2.89 -7.92 16.86
N GLY A 243 3.55 -9.06 17.08
CA GLY A 243 3.12 -10.03 18.10
C GLY A 243 1.72 -10.60 17.85
N ASN A 244 0.82 -10.42 18.83
CA ASN A 244 -0.54 -10.94 18.79
C ASN A 244 -1.49 -10.12 17.89
N LEU A 245 -0.98 -9.05 17.26
CA LEU A 245 -1.61 -8.37 16.14
C LEU A 245 -1.14 -8.96 14.81
#